data_AF-A0A0M1JKJ7-F1
#
_entry.id   AF-A0A0M1JKJ7-F1
#
_cell.length_a   1.000
_cell.length_b   1.000
_cell.length_c   1.000
_cell.angle_alpha   90.00
_cell.angle_beta   90.00
_cell.angle_gamma   90.00
#
_symmetry.space_group_name_H-M   'P 1'
#
loop_
_entity.id
_entity.type
_entity.pdbx_description
1 polymer ?
#
loop_
_entity_poly.entity_id
_entity_poly.type
_entity_poly.pdbx_seq_one_letter_code
_entity_poly.pdbx_strand_id
1 'polypeptide(L)' 'MVNSTISTDDLAAVTEDQVKSLAARLDLDEYDNAFDGLNDWHLLRAIAFHRPELVEPYIYLLDLEAYDEA' A
#
# COMPACT_ATOMS: atom_id res chain seq x y z
N MET A 1 -3.20 -22.78 0.07
CA MET A 1 -2.81 -21.58 -0.72
C MET A 1 -3.96 -20.61 -0.58
N VAL A 2 -3.79 -19.50 0.13
CA VAL A 2 -4.85 -18.49 0.30
C VAL A 2 -4.71 -17.46 -0.81
N ASN A 3 -5.69 -17.41 -1.70
CA ASN A 3 -5.77 -16.41 -2.75
C ASN A 3 -6.42 -15.18 -2.11
N SER A 4 -5.62 -14.24 -1.59
CA SER A 4 -6.13 -13.00 -0.99
C SER A 4 -6.67 -12.07 -2.08
N THR A 5 -7.83 -12.42 -2.64
CA THR A 5 -8.63 -11.48 -3.43
C THR A 5 -9.24 -10.50 -2.45
N ILE A 6 -8.50 -9.44 -2.12
CA ILE A 6 -9.02 -8.32 -1.33
C ILE A 6 -10.24 -7.78 -2.08
N SER A 7 -11.43 -7.94 -1.49
CA SER A 7 -12.66 -7.44 -2.08
C SER A 7 -12.78 -5.94 -1.83
N THR A 8 -13.49 -5.20 -2.68
CA THR A 8 -13.71 -3.75 -2.50
C THR A 8 -14.34 -3.41 -1.13
N ASP A 9 -15.09 -4.35 -0.55
CA ASP A 9 -15.67 -4.22 0.79
C ASP A 9 -14.59 -4.25 1.90
N ASP A 10 -13.56 -5.09 1.75
CA ASP A 10 -12.39 -5.12 2.65
C ASP A 10 -11.62 -3.80 2.61
N LEU A 11 -11.45 -3.20 1.43
CA LEU A 11 -10.83 -1.87 1.28
C LEU A 11 -11.61 -0.78 2.01
N ALA A 12 -12.95 -0.88 2.09
CA ALA A 12 -13.76 0.03 2.87
C ALA A 12 -13.65 -0.21 4.39
N ALA A 13 -13.28 -1.42 4.82
CA ALA A 13 -12.99 -1.75 6.21
C ALA A 13 -11.54 -1.49 6.65
N VAL A 14 -10.64 -1.14 5.70
CA VAL A 14 -9.26 -0.77 6.01
C VAL A 14 -9.24 0.46 6.93
N THR A 15 -8.51 0.32 8.04
CA THR A 15 -8.29 1.36 9.05
C THR A 15 -6.87 1.92 8.93
N GLU A 16 -6.64 3.10 9.52
CA GLU A 16 -5.32 3.74 9.60
C GLU A 16 -4.22 2.80 10.10
N ASP A 17 -4.51 1.98 11.11
CA ASP A 17 -3.55 1.04 11.70
C ASP A 17 -3.13 -0.08 10.74
N GLN A 18 -4.08 -0.56 9.92
CA GLN A 18 -3.78 -1.54 8.87
C GLN A 18 -2.92 -0.92 7.77
N VAL A 19 -3.22 0.31 7.33
CA VAL A 19 -2.41 1.04 6.35
C VAL A 19 -1.00 1.28 6.90
N LYS A 20 -0.89 1.69 8.16
CA LYS A 20 0.39 1.90 8.84
C LYS A 20 1.23 0.62 8.91
N SER A 21 0.61 -0.51 9.25
CA SER A 21 1.31 -1.80 9.29
C SER A 21 1.78 -2.23 7.90
N LEU A 22 0.96 -2.00 6.88
CA LEU A 22 1.31 -2.29 5.48
C LEU A 22 2.43 -1.40 4.97
N ALA A 23 2.36 -0.09 5.22
CA ALA A 23 3.40 0.86 4.91
C ALA A 23 4.72 0.52 5.62
N ALA A 24 4.66 0.15 6.90
CA ALA A 24 5.85 -0.27 7.64
C ALA A 24 6.51 -1.52 7.04
N ARG A 25 5.73 -2.50 6.57
CA ARG A 25 6.27 -3.68 5.87
C ARG A 25 6.98 -3.29 4.57
N LEU A 26 6.39 -2.37 3.79
CA LEU A 26 7.01 -1.84 2.57
C LEU A 26 8.30 -1.07 2.85
N ASP A 27 8.31 -0.26 3.91
CA ASP A 27 9.47 0.55 4.32
C ASP A 27 10.62 -0.33 4.86
N LEU A 28 10.28 -1.39 5.60
CA LEU A 28 11.25 -2.39 6.09
C LEU A 28 11.85 -3.23 4.95
N ASP A 29 11.12 -3.40 3.84
CA ASP A 29 11.51 -4.25 2.70
C ASP A 29 11.89 -5.70 3.11
N GLU A 30 11.40 -6.17 4.26
CA GLU A 30 11.72 -7.50 4.84
C GLU A 30 10.89 -8.62 4.20
N TYR A 31 10.71 -8.59 2.89
CA TYR A 31 9.96 -9.61 2.16
C TYR A 31 10.87 -10.79 1.79
N ASP A 32 10.35 -12.01 1.97
CA ASP A 32 11.03 -13.23 1.52
C ASP A 32 11.15 -13.28 -0.02
N ASN A 33 10.26 -12.57 -0.72
CA ASN A 33 10.19 -12.52 -2.17
C ASN A 33 9.78 -11.13 -2.68
N ALA A 34 10.39 -10.67 -3.76
CA ALA A 34 10.09 -9.40 -4.41
C ALA A 34 8.61 -9.28 -4.86
N PHE A 35 7.95 -10.40 -5.17
CA PHE A 35 6.52 -10.38 -5.52
C PHE A 35 5.61 -10.05 -4.33
N ASP A 36 6.00 -10.42 -3.11
CA ASP A 36 5.23 -10.08 -1.91
C ASP A 36 5.28 -8.58 -1.62
N GLY A 37 6.47 -7.97 -1.75
CA GLY A 37 6.62 -6.52 -1.69
C GLY A 37 5.81 -5.80 -2.77
N LEU A 38 5.81 -6.34 -3.99
CA LEU A 38 5.01 -5.78 -5.10
C LEU A 38 3.50 -5.87 -4.84
N ASN A 39 3.01 -6.97 -4.23
CA ASN A 39 1.60 -7.12 -3.88
C ASN A 39 1.16 -6.11 -2.81
N ASP A 40 1.96 -5.94 -1.76
CA ASP A 40 1.71 -4.96 -0.72
C ASP A 40 1.74 -3.52 -1.30
N TRP A 41 2.67 -3.23 -2.22
CA TRP A 41 2.73 -1.96 -2.93
C TRP A 41 1.47 -1.71 -3.76
N HIS A 42 1.00 -2.73 -4.51
CA HIS A 42 -0.26 -2.65 -5.25
C HIS A 42 -1.47 -2.42 -4.33
N LEU A 43 -1.48 -3.03 -3.15
CA LEU A 43 -2.54 -2.84 -2.17
C LEU A 43 -2.54 -1.43 -1.59
N LEU A 44 -1.37 -0.89 -1.20
CA LEU A 44 -1.23 0.50 -0.74
C LEU A 44 -1.74 1.47 -1.82
N ARG A 45 -1.39 1.21 -3.08
CA ARG A 45 -1.84 2.01 -4.23
C ARG A 45 -3.34 1.95 -4.44
N ALA A 46 -3.95 0.77 -4.31
CA ALA A 46 -5.40 0.61 -4.38
C ALA A 46 -6.10 1.39 -3.25
N ILE A 47 -5.57 1.31 -2.02
CA ILE A 47 -6.07 2.10 -0.89
C ILE A 47 -5.95 3.60 -1.19
N ALA A 48 -4.83 4.06 -1.76
CA ALA A 48 -4.65 5.47 -2.12
C ALA A 48 -5.72 5.98 -3.11
N PHE A 49 -6.18 5.14 -4.05
CA PHE A 49 -7.26 5.50 -4.97
C PHE A 49 -8.63 5.62 -4.30
N HIS A 50 -8.92 4.78 -3.31
CA HIS A 50 -10.21 4.75 -2.64
C HIS A 50 -10.28 5.70 -1.43
N ARG A 51 -9.18 5.81 -0.68
CA ARG A 51 -9.03 6.59 0.56
C ARG A 51 -7.64 7.25 0.61
N PRO A 52 -7.41 8.31 -0.17
CA PRO A 52 -6.13 9.00 -0.21
C PRO A 52 -5.73 9.57 1.15
N GLU A 53 -6.68 9.97 1.99
CA GLU A 53 -6.44 10.52 3.34
C GLU A 53 -5.63 9.59 4.25
N LEU A 54 -5.80 8.26 4.10
CA LEU A 54 -5.09 7.27 4.91
C LEU A 54 -3.68 7.00 4.41
N VAL A 55 -3.45 7.22 3.11
CA VAL A 55 -2.18 6.93 2.43
C VAL A 55 -1.33 8.18 2.25
N GLU A 56 -1.89 9.37 2.44
CA GLU A 56 -1.19 10.67 2.36
C GLU A 56 0.19 10.67 3.04
N PRO A 57 0.36 10.20 4.30
CA PRO A 57 1.68 10.16 4.94
C PRO A 57 2.63 9.09 4.37
N TYR A 58 2.13 8.13 3.58
CA TYR A 58 2.86 6.98 3.03
C TYR A 58 3.01 7.03 1.51
N ILE A 59 2.58 8.12 0.86
CA ILE A 59 2.66 8.29 -0.60
C ILE A 59 4.11 8.19 -1.11
N TYR A 60 5.10 8.56 -0.28
CA TYR A 60 6.52 8.43 -0.61
C TYR A 60 6.95 6.99 -0.90
N LEU A 61 6.26 5.99 -0.35
CA LEU A 61 6.52 4.56 -0.61
C LEU A 61 6.00 4.10 -1.97
N LEU A 62 5.04 4.82 -2.54
CA LEU A 62 4.45 4.45 -3.82
C LEU A 62 5.30 4.86 -5.02
N ASP A 63 6.49 5.43 -4.77
CA ASP A 63 7.35 6.05 -5.79
C ASP A 63 6.53 6.98 -6.69
N LEU A 64 5.49 7.61 -6.09
CA LEU A 64 4.71 8.65 -6.71
C LEU A 64 5.57 9.92 -6.65
N GLU A 65 6.70 9.90 -7.34
CA GLU A 65 7.39 11.13 -7.66
C GLU A 65 6.35 12.00 -8.36
N ALA A 66 5.93 13.08 -7.69
CA ALA A 66 5.46 14.24 -8.44
C ALA A 66 6.68 14.61 -9.28
N TYR A 67 6.65 14.19 -10.55
CA TYR A 67 7.71 14.41 -11.51
C TYR A 67 7.96 15.92 -11.56
N ASP A 68 8.90 16.40 -10.74
CA ASP A 68 9.32 17.79 -10.68
C ASP A 68 10.39 17.91 -11.77
N GLU A 69 9.91 18.18 -13.00
CA GLU A 69 10.76 18.53 -14.13
C GLU A 69 11.54 19.81 -13.76
N ALA A 70 12.79 19.64 -13.33
CA ALA A 70 13.77 20.71 -13.20
C ALA A 70 14.45 21.03 -14.55
#